data_AF-B7FX56-F1
#
_entry.id   AF-B7FX56-F1
#
_cell.length_a   1.000
_cell.length_b   1.000
_cell.length_c   1.000
_cell.angle_alpha   90.00
_cell.angle_beta   90.00
_cell.angle_gamma   90.00
#
_symmetry.space_group_name_H-M   'P 1'
#
loop_
_entity.id
_entity.type
_entity.pdbx_description
1 polymer ?
#
loop_
_entity_poly.entity_id
_entity_poly.type
_entity_poly.pdbx_seq_one_letter_code
_entity_poly.pdbx_strand_id
1 'polypeptide(L)'
;MRLQKLTLPVFLCIATVSAFSLLTQCGVSRPIPTDRHSAYLPWLIEAGRHNTRLNAVDEDAWNGGIVSGQDGKIGGCSILLQEGKLTDWEVVIDGVEADLGRFSEAIYKKLMQDAKQQRFQGFRPGTIPPHLEPTYRAFAMDECARETVLEAMQQNNIRPFDSTQVEMTISNIKIPPVTEKKKKSTKRKKAAQDAAAIQEESQSEEPLWRDFATMKEAINAGWRPGQSFSFVARGVRGQQVKGEEETQRARPLGLDY
;
A
#
# COMPACT_ATOMS: atom_id res chain seq x y z
N MET A 1 39.37 -34.79 -6.07
CA MET A 1 39.58 -34.75 -4.61
C MET A 1 40.85 -33.98 -4.27
N ARG A 2 40.73 -32.70 -3.91
CA ARG A 2 41.76 -31.96 -3.15
C ARG A 2 41.03 -30.94 -2.27
N LEU A 3 41.00 -31.24 -0.97
CA LEU A 3 40.58 -30.33 0.08
C LEU A 3 41.62 -29.22 0.24
N GLN A 4 41.17 -27.98 0.33
CA GLN A 4 41.91 -26.94 1.04
C GLN A 4 40.97 -26.27 2.06
N LYS A 5 41.36 -26.47 3.32
CA LYS A 5 40.89 -25.78 4.53
C LYS A 5 41.55 -24.41 4.63
N LEU A 6 41.12 -23.64 5.65
CA LEU A 6 41.74 -22.45 6.28
C LEU A 6 41.04 -21.15 5.85
N THR A 7 40.67 -20.19 6.70
CA THR A 7 40.78 -19.97 8.15
C THR A 7 39.96 -18.71 8.46
N LEU A 8 39.21 -18.70 9.57
CA LEU A 8 38.58 -17.50 10.13
C LEU A 8 39.52 -16.87 11.19
N PRO A 9 39.54 -15.53 11.33
CA PRO A 9 39.74 -14.85 12.61
C PRO A 9 38.44 -14.13 13.01
N VAL A 10 37.82 -14.32 14.19
CA VAL A 10 38.28 -14.09 15.58
C VAL A 10 38.50 -12.59 15.88
N PHE A 11 37.46 -12.02 16.50
CA PHE A 11 37.38 -10.95 17.51
C PHE A 11 37.95 -9.55 17.24
N LEU A 12 37.09 -8.54 17.43
CA LEU A 12 37.44 -7.38 18.25
C LEU A 12 36.20 -6.76 18.92
N CYS A 13 36.01 -7.05 20.21
CA CYS A 13 35.14 -6.30 21.11
C CYS A 13 35.81 -4.96 21.45
N ILE A 14 35.10 -3.84 21.28
CA ILE A 14 35.45 -2.57 21.92
C ILE A 14 34.28 -2.18 22.81
N ALA A 15 34.45 -2.45 24.11
CA ALA A 15 33.68 -1.82 25.16
C ALA A 15 34.45 -0.58 25.61
N THR A 16 33.84 0.60 25.49
CA THR A 16 34.31 1.80 26.20
C THR A 16 33.16 2.41 26.97
N VAL A 17 33.29 2.25 28.28
CA VAL A 17 32.59 2.95 29.35
C VAL A 17 32.96 4.43 29.31
N SER A 18 31.99 5.32 29.40
CA SER A 18 32.24 6.65 29.96
C SER A 18 31.00 7.15 30.69
N ALA A 19 31.04 6.99 32.02
CA ALA A 19 30.25 7.76 32.96
C ALA A 19 30.75 9.22 32.93
N PHE A 20 29.84 10.21 32.94
CA PHE A 20 30.02 11.46 33.71
C PHE A 20 28.77 12.35 33.55
N SER A 21 28.09 12.61 34.68
CA SER A 21 27.55 13.90 35.11
C SER A 21 26.25 13.72 35.90
N LEU A 22 26.43 13.47 37.20
CA LEU A 22 25.55 13.97 38.25
C LEU A 22 25.75 15.49 38.34
N LEU A 23 24.67 16.27 38.33
CA LEU A 23 24.50 17.52 39.09
C LEU A 23 23.01 17.91 39.11
N THR A 24 22.41 17.73 40.29
CA THR A 24 21.59 18.70 41.04
C THR A 24 20.22 19.16 40.53
N GLN A 25 19.20 18.59 41.21
CA GLN A 25 17.99 19.19 41.79
C GLN A 25 17.66 20.67 41.52
N CYS A 26 16.42 20.92 41.10
CA CYS A 26 15.47 21.80 41.80
C CYS A 26 14.04 21.53 41.29
N GLY A 27 13.10 21.37 42.22
CA GLY A 27 11.75 20.88 41.97
C GLY A 27 10.77 21.91 41.41
N VAL A 28 9.60 21.41 41.01
CA VAL A 28 8.25 21.98 41.16
C VAL A 28 7.30 20.81 40.95
N SER A 29 6.75 20.26 42.03
CA SER A 29 5.66 19.28 41.99
C SER A 29 4.36 20.02 41.66
N ARG A 30 3.90 19.92 40.41
CA ARG A 30 2.51 20.26 40.05
C ARG A 30 1.65 19.01 40.14
N PRO A 31 0.44 19.08 40.74
CA PRO A 31 -0.49 17.97 40.75
C PRO A 31 -0.89 17.62 39.31
N ILE A 32 -0.86 16.33 39.00
CA ILE A 32 -1.34 15.76 37.74
C ILE A 32 -2.87 15.75 37.80
N PRO A 33 -3.59 16.49 36.93
CA PRO A 33 -5.00 16.24 36.73
C PRO A 33 -5.14 14.90 35.99
N THR A 34 -5.55 13.87 36.71
CA THR A 34 -6.08 12.64 36.14
C THR A 34 -7.47 12.93 35.58
N ASP A 35 -7.50 13.47 34.37
CA ASP A 35 -8.68 13.35 33.53
C ASP A 35 -8.26 13.42 32.05
N ARG A 36 -7.64 12.33 31.59
CA ARG A 36 -7.51 12.05 30.15
C ARG A 36 -8.61 11.07 29.79
N HIS A 37 -9.82 11.59 29.66
CA HIS A 37 -10.73 11.09 28.66
C HIS A 37 -9.96 11.01 27.34
N SER A 38 -9.77 9.78 26.87
CA SER A 38 -9.33 9.44 25.54
C SER A 38 -10.31 10.05 24.55
N ALA A 39 -10.02 11.27 24.10
CA ALA A 39 -10.67 11.88 22.95
C ALA A 39 -10.07 11.24 21.69
N TYR A 40 -10.49 10.01 21.42
CA TYR A 40 -10.56 9.50 20.05
C TYR A 40 -11.38 10.51 19.25
N LEU A 41 -10.73 11.18 18.31
CA LEU A 41 -11.27 12.21 17.42
C LEU A 41 -12.60 11.75 16.78
N PRO A 42 -13.77 12.31 17.16
CA PRO A 42 -15.01 12.16 16.43
C PRO A 42 -15.23 13.48 15.67
N TRP A 43 -14.58 13.65 14.51
CA TRP A 43 -14.89 14.76 13.61
C TRP A 43 -15.10 14.34 12.15
N LEU A 44 -15.31 13.05 11.89
CA LEU A 44 -15.87 12.60 10.62
C LEU A 44 -17.34 12.25 10.84
N ILE A 45 -18.21 12.80 9.99
CA ILE A 45 -19.69 12.75 10.02
C ILE A 45 -20.34 13.93 10.76
N GLU A 46 -20.13 15.15 10.28
CA GLU A 46 -21.23 16.12 10.12
C GLU A 46 -20.84 17.22 9.15
N ALA A 47 -20.99 16.94 7.85
CA ALA A 47 -21.03 17.96 6.81
C ALA A 47 -22.46 18.05 6.30
N GLY A 48 -23.04 19.22 6.53
CA GLY A 48 -24.41 19.54 6.21
C GLY A 48 -24.74 19.46 4.72
N ARG A 49 -26.05 19.38 4.51
CA ARG A 49 -26.76 19.56 3.24
C ARG A 49 -26.29 20.84 2.54
N HIS A 50 -25.45 20.69 1.51
CA HIS A 50 -25.29 21.69 0.47
C HIS A 50 -25.80 21.11 -0.84
N ASN A 51 -26.74 21.84 -1.45
CA ASN A 51 -27.38 21.57 -2.74
C ASN A 51 -26.41 20.97 -3.77
N THR A 52 -26.52 19.66 -3.98
CA THR A 52 -25.96 18.98 -5.14
C THR A 52 -26.73 19.44 -6.37
N ARG A 53 -26.12 20.34 -7.15
CA ARG A 53 -26.36 20.36 -8.59
C ARG A 53 -26.02 18.97 -9.10
N LEU A 54 -27.03 18.26 -9.59
CA LEU A 54 -26.92 16.97 -10.27
C LEU A 54 -26.01 17.14 -11.50
N ASN A 55 -24.71 16.92 -11.32
CA ASN A 55 -23.86 16.49 -12.41
C ASN A 55 -24.29 15.06 -12.74
N ALA A 56 -24.57 14.80 -14.01
CA ALA A 56 -24.84 13.46 -14.51
C ALA A 56 -23.79 12.50 -13.95
N VAL A 57 -24.25 11.52 -13.18
CA VAL A 57 -23.41 10.47 -12.63
C VAL A 57 -22.96 9.63 -13.82
N ASP A 58 -21.68 9.72 -14.18
CA ASP A 58 -21.06 8.75 -15.07
C ASP A 58 -21.28 7.36 -14.42
N GLU A 59 -22.07 6.48 -15.04
CA GLU A 59 -22.32 5.12 -14.52
C GLU A 59 -21.06 4.24 -14.50
N ASP A 60 -19.94 4.74 -15.03
CA ASP A 60 -18.59 4.16 -14.90
C ASP A 60 -17.83 4.66 -13.67
N ALA A 61 -18.48 5.40 -12.76
CA ALA A 61 -17.88 5.83 -11.50
C ALA A 61 -17.61 4.60 -10.62
N TRP A 62 -16.33 4.23 -10.53
CA TRP A 62 -15.86 3.16 -9.65
C TRP A 62 -16.45 3.33 -8.24
N ASN A 63 -17.13 2.29 -7.74
CA ASN A 63 -17.94 2.32 -6.53
C ASN A 63 -17.11 2.35 -5.22
N GLY A 64 -15.78 2.45 -5.32
CA GLY A 64 -14.88 2.43 -4.17
C GLY A 64 -14.42 1.04 -3.73
N GLY A 65 -14.97 -0.04 -4.31
CA GLY A 65 -14.64 -1.41 -3.95
C GLY A 65 -13.47 -1.97 -4.77
N ILE A 66 -12.50 -2.58 -4.10
CA ILE A 66 -11.52 -3.47 -4.75
C ILE A 66 -12.33 -4.58 -5.44
N VAL A 67 -12.07 -4.85 -6.71
CA VAL A 67 -12.86 -5.84 -7.47
C VAL A 67 -12.71 -7.18 -6.79
N SER A 68 -13.79 -7.62 -6.15
CA SER A 68 -13.90 -8.97 -5.67
C SER A 68 -14.02 -9.91 -6.87
N GLY A 69 -13.24 -10.98 -6.86
CA GLY A 69 -13.42 -12.11 -7.75
C GLY A 69 -14.81 -12.73 -7.59
N GLN A 70 -15.07 -13.80 -8.34
CA GLN A 70 -16.38 -14.47 -8.37
C GLN A 70 -16.92 -14.84 -6.97
N ASP A 71 -16.03 -15.04 -5.99
CA ASP A 71 -16.36 -15.43 -4.62
C ASP A 71 -16.48 -14.24 -3.64
N GLY A 72 -16.46 -12.99 -4.11
CA GLY A 72 -16.49 -11.83 -3.19
C GLY A 72 -15.13 -11.51 -2.56
N LYS A 73 -14.08 -12.27 -2.88
CA LYS A 73 -12.70 -12.11 -2.33
C LYS A 73 -11.77 -11.41 -3.31
N ILE A 74 -10.74 -10.74 -2.82
CA ILE A 74 -9.67 -10.15 -3.64
C ILE A 74 -9.00 -11.26 -4.46
N GLY A 75 -8.97 -11.09 -5.79
CA GLY A 75 -8.22 -11.95 -6.70
C GLY A 75 -6.70 -11.78 -6.53
N GLY A 76 -5.90 -12.76 -6.91
CA GLY A 76 -4.44 -12.64 -6.91
C GLY A 76 -3.76 -12.55 -5.54
N CYS A 77 -4.47 -12.85 -4.45
CA CYS A 77 -3.91 -12.80 -3.11
C CYS A 77 -3.51 -14.20 -2.61
N SER A 78 -2.27 -14.34 -2.14
CA SER A 78 -1.78 -15.52 -1.43
C SER A 78 -1.23 -15.13 -0.06
N ILE A 79 -1.75 -15.74 1.01
CA ILE A 79 -1.34 -15.47 2.39
C ILE A 79 -0.64 -16.72 2.95
N LEU A 80 0.58 -16.55 3.43
CA LEU A 80 1.41 -17.62 3.98
C LEU A 80 1.85 -17.26 5.40
N LEU A 81 1.71 -18.19 6.35
CA LEU A 81 2.26 -18.02 7.70
C LEU A 81 3.78 -18.24 7.65
N GLN A 82 4.56 -17.33 8.24
CA GLN A 82 6.02 -17.48 8.29
C GLN A 82 6.43 -18.65 9.18
N GLU A 83 7.39 -19.45 8.71
CA GLU A 83 7.90 -20.61 9.45
C GLU A 83 8.43 -20.22 10.84
N GLY A 84 8.01 -20.96 11.85
CA GLY A 84 8.43 -20.73 13.25
C GLY A 84 7.75 -19.54 13.94
N LYS A 85 6.81 -18.86 13.29
CA LYS A 85 6.07 -17.74 13.88
C LYS A 85 4.57 -18.05 13.92
N LEU A 86 3.91 -17.58 14.99
CA LEU A 86 2.49 -17.81 15.20
C LEU A 86 1.59 -16.71 14.62
N THR A 87 2.12 -15.50 14.47
CA THR A 87 1.30 -14.32 14.14
C THR A 87 1.80 -13.57 12.92
N ASP A 88 2.92 -13.98 12.34
CA ASP A 88 3.58 -13.22 11.27
C ASP A 88 3.28 -13.87 9.92
N TRP A 89 2.71 -13.08 9.04
CA TRP A 89 2.24 -13.48 7.73
C TRP A 89 3.07 -12.80 6.64
N GLU A 90 3.23 -13.53 5.54
CA GLU A 90 3.71 -13.01 4.26
C GLU A 90 2.53 -13.00 3.29
N VAL A 91 2.24 -11.83 2.72
CA VAL A 91 1.11 -11.63 1.80
C VAL A 91 1.66 -11.27 0.43
N VAL A 92 1.35 -12.09 -0.56
CA VAL A 92 1.72 -11.89 -1.97
C VAL A 92 0.48 -11.44 -2.72
N ILE A 93 0.56 -10.29 -3.38
CA ILE A 93 -0.54 -9.68 -4.13
C ILE A 93 -0.15 -9.55 -5.60
N ASP A 94 -0.97 -10.12 -6.49
CA ASP A 94 -0.97 -9.80 -7.91
C ASP A 94 -1.89 -8.61 -8.20
N GLY A 95 -1.29 -7.47 -8.58
CA GLY A 95 -2.02 -6.24 -8.78
C GLY A 95 -2.91 -6.19 -10.02
N VAL A 96 -2.77 -7.13 -10.95
CA VAL A 96 -3.67 -7.23 -12.11
C VAL A 96 -4.97 -7.90 -11.68
N GLU A 97 -4.89 -9.05 -11.01
CA GLU A 97 -6.05 -9.78 -10.51
C GLU A 97 -6.77 -9.02 -9.37
N ALA A 98 -6.04 -8.28 -8.55
CA ALA A 98 -6.59 -7.46 -7.48
C ALA A 98 -7.10 -6.06 -7.94
N ASP A 99 -7.06 -5.74 -9.25
CA ASP A 99 -7.45 -4.44 -9.82
C ASP A 99 -6.83 -3.21 -9.12
N LEU A 100 -5.53 -3.30 -8.75
CA LEU A 100 -4.84 -2.22 -8.04
C LEU A 100 -4.64 -0.97 -8.89
N GLY A 101 -4.73 -1.09 -10.21
CA GLY A 101 -4.70 0.06 -11.12
C GLY A 101 -5.84 1.03 -10.80
N ARG A 102 -7.09 0.55 -10.81
CA ARG A 102 -8.25 1.41 -10.52
C ARG A 102 -8.28 1.86 -9.07
N PHE A 103 -7.90 0.97 -8.14
CA PHE A 103 -7.88 1.33 -6.72
C PHE A 103 -6.90 2.48 -6.43
N SER A 104 -5.67 2.37 -6.92
CA SER A 104 -4.66 3.42 -6.76
C SER A 104 -5.05 4.73 -7.46
N GLU A 105 -5.72 4.67 -8.62
CA GLU A 105 -6.21 5.86 -9.31
C GLU A 105 -7.24 6.62 -8.48
N ALA A 106 -8.16 5.90 -7.84
CA ALA A 106 -9.20 6.49 -7.03
C ALA A 106 -8.67 7.11 -5.73
N ILE A 107 -7.75 6.42 -5.04
CA ILE A 107 -7.03 6.98 -3.89
C ILE A 107 -6.33 8.27 -4.31
N TYR A 108 -5.60 8.25 -5.42
CA TYR A 108 -4.90 9.42 -5.92
C TYR A 108 -5.85 10.57 -6.28
N LYS A 109 -6.98 10.30 -6.94
CA LYS A 109 -7.99 11.32 -7.25
C LYS A 109 -8.52 11.98 -5.98
N LYS A 110 -8.84 11.20 -4.94
CA LYS A 110 -9.30 11.71 -3.64
C LYS A 110 -8.23 12.59 -2.99
N LEU A 111 -6.99 12.11 -2.92
CA LEU A 111 -5.86 12.88 -2.38
C LEU A 111 -5.66 14.21 -3.10
N MET A 112 -5.76 14.21 -4.43
CA MET A 112 -5.63 15.43 -5.23
C MET A 112 -6.82 16.38 -5.05
N GLN A 113 -8.03 15.87 -4.80
CA GLN A 113 -9.19 16.71 -4.46
C GLN A 113 -9.00 17.38 -3.10
N ASP A 114 -8.57 16.62 -2.09
CA ASP A 114 -8.33 17.14 -0.74
C ASP A 114 -7.17 18.15 -0.75
N ALA A 115 -6.08 17.85 -1.45
CA ALA A 115 -4.94 18.76 -1.60
C ALA A 115 -5.34 20.07 -2.30
N LYS A 116 -6.25 20.05 -3.28
CA LYS A 116 -6.75 21.28 -3.93
C LYS A 116 -7.55 22.19 -2.99
N GLN A 117 -8.17 21.62 -1.95
CA GLN A 117 -8.88 22.39 -0.93
C GLN A 117 -7.91 23.10 0.02
N GLN A 118 -6.69 22.57 0.16
CA GLN A 118 -5.64 23.20 0.95
C GLN A 118 -5.12 24.47 0.25
N ARG A 119 -4.85 25.52 1.04
CA ARG A 119 -4.26 26.77 0.54
C ARG A 119 -2.75 26.71 0.69
N PHE A 120 -2.04 26.56 -0.42
CA PHE A 120 -0.58 26.63 -0.45
C PHE A 120 -0.10 28.08 -0.59
N GLN A 121 0.85 28.48 0.26
CA GLN A 121 1.41 29.82 0.23
C GLN A 121 2.11 30.10 -1.11
N GLY A 122 1.79 31.23 -1.74
CA GLY A 122 2.37 31.63 -3.03
C GLY A 122 1.75 30.95 -4.25
N PHE A 123 0.76 30.05 -4.06
CA PHE A 123 0.03 29.41 -5.15
C PHE A 123 -1.42 29.90 -5.18
N ARG A 124 -2.04 29.84 -6.37
CA ARG A 124 -3.46 30.15 -6.52
C ARG A 124 -4.29 29.07 -5.81
N PRO A 125 -5.42 29.43 -5.17
CA PRO A 125 -6.36 28.44 -4.63
C PRO A 125 -6.72 27.37 -5.67
N GLY A 126 -6.70 26.09 -5.27
CA GLY A 126 -6.92 24.96 -6.18
C GLY A 126 -5.72 24.54 -7.02
N THR A 127 -4.54 25.16 -6.85
CA THR A 127 -3.30 24.75 -7.52
C THR A 127 -2.40 24.01 -6.55
N ILE A 128 -2.02 22.78 -6.90
CA ILE A 128 -1.06 21.99 -6.12
C ILE A 128 0.35 22.31 -6.63
N PRO A 129 1.31 22.61 -5.75
CA PRO A 129 2.71 22.79 -6.13
C PRO A 129 3.27 21.55 -6.86
N PRO A 130 3.95 21.72 -8.01
CA PRO A 130 4.38 20.59 -8.85
C PRO A 130 5.38 19.66 -8.17
N HIS A 131 6.16 20.16 -7.21
CA HIS A 131 7.11 19.35 -6.44
C HIS A 131 6.43 18.41 -5.44
N LEU A 132 5.15 18.60 -5.12
CA LEU A 132 4.39 17.72 -4.23
C LEU A 132 3.72 16.56 -4.97
N GLU A 133 3.53 16.66 -6.29
CA GLU A 133 2.89 15.59 -7.06
C GLU A 133 3.58 14.23 -6.94
N PRO A 134 4.93 14.11 -6.96
CA PRO A 134 5.61 12.84 -6.73
C PRO A 134 5.32 12.28 -5.33
N THR A 135 5.20 13.14 -4.32
CA THR A 135 4.87 12.74 -2.95
C THR A 135 3.47 12.16 -2.86
N TYR A 136 2.47 12.80 -3.48
CA TYR A 136 1.11 12.26 -3.53
C TYR A 136 1.02 10.95 -4.31
N ARG A 137 1.83 10.77 -5.36
CA ARG A 137 1.94 9.50 -6.07
C ARG A 137 2.53 8.39 -5.19
N ALA A 138 3.59 8.70 -4.45
CA ALA A 138 4.19 7.76 -3.51
C ALA A 138 3.22 7.35 -2.41
N PHE A 139 2.51 8.33 -1.85
CA PHE A 139 1.51 8.09 -0.83
C PHE A 139 0.35 7.23 -1.37
N ALA A 140 -0.16 7.52 -2.56
CA ALA A 140 -1.23 6.72 -3.17
C ALA A 140 -0.82 5.25 -3.40
N MET A 141 0.44 4.99 -3.76
CA MET A 141 0.95 3.62 -3.93
C MET A 141 1.05 2.89 -2.58
N ASP A 142 1.58 3.54 -1.55
CA ASP A 142 1.76 2.96 -0.22
C ASP A 142 0.40 2.66 0.43
N GLU A 143 -0.52 3.62 0.45
CA GLU A 143 -1.88 3.43 0.98
C GLU A 143 -2.64 2.33 0.24
N CYS A 144 -2.58 2.32 -1.10
CA CYS A 144 -3.20 1.27 -1.91
C CYS A 144 -2.70 -0.12 -1.50
N ALA A 145 -1.39 -0.27 -1.30
CA ALA A 145 -0.80 -1.54 -0.93
C ALA A 145 -1.17 -1.97 0.50
N ARG A 146 -1.13 -1.04 1.47
CA ARG A 146 -1.47 -1.33 2.87
C ARG A 146 -2.95 -1.73 3.03
N GLU A 147 -3.86 -0.96 2.43
CA GLU A 147 -5.29 -1.25 2.48
C GLU A 147 -5.62 -2.60 1.82
N THR A 148 -4.98 -2.92 0.70
CA THR A 148 -5.16 -4.22 0.04
C THR A 148 -4.73 -5.38 0.95
N VAL A 149 -3.62 -5.23 1.69
CA VAL A 149 -3.14 -6.26 2.62
C VAL A 149 -4.12 -6.44 3.78
N LEU A 150 -4.65 -5.36 4.34
CA LEU A 150 -5.59 -5.44 5.47
C LEU A 150 -6.91 -6.09 5.04
N GLU A 151 -7.44 -5.71 3.87
CA GLU A 151 -8.65 -6.31 3.32
C GLU A 151 -8.42 -7.81 3.02
N ALA A 152 -7.27 -8.17 2.47
CA ALA A 152 -6.89 -9.56 2.24
C ALA A 152 -6.84 -10.38 3.56
N MET A 153 -6.28 -9.82 4.63
CA MET A 153 -6.27 -10.48 5.95
C MET A 153 -7.70 -10.68 6.47
N GLN A 154 -8.53 -9.65 6.40
CA GLN A 154 -9.91 -9.69 6.87
C GLN A 154 -10.72 -10.77 6.14
N GLN A 155 -10.57 -10.87 4.81
CA GLN A 155 -11.24 -11.89 3.99
C GLN A 155 -10.78 -13.32 4.28
N ASN A 156 -9.60 -13.50 4.89
CA ASN A 156 -9.06 -14.78 5.32
C ASN A 156 -9.28 -15.07 6.80
N ASN A 157 -10.18 -14.32 7.47
CA ASN A 157 -10.46 -14.43 8.90
C ASN A 157 -9.22 -14.21 9.77
N ILE A 158 -8.28 -13.38 9.32
CA ILE A 158 -7.12 -12.99 10.10
C ILE A 158 -7.39 -11.58 10.62
N ARG A 159 -7.43 -11.43 11.94
CA ARG A 159 -7.56 -10.13 12.59
C ARG A 159 -6.19 -9.46 12.66
N PRO A 160 -5.95 -8.35 11.93
CA PRO A 160 -4.67 -7.64 12.00
C PRO A 160 -4.49 -7.01 13.40
N PHE A 161 -3.25 -6.90 13.85
CA PHE A 161 -2.91 -6.09 15.03
C PHE A 161 -2.79 -4.61 14.66
N ASP A 162 -3.00 -3.72 15.64
CA ASP A 162 -2.89 -2.27 15.42
C ASP A 162 -1.48 -1.84 14.97
N SER A 163 -0.44 -2.56 15.42
CA SER A 163 0.95 -2.28 15.02
C SER A 163 1.26 -2.66 13.57
N THR A 164 0.42 -3.48 12.95
CA THR A 164 0.64 -4.05 11.61
C THR A 164 0.77 -2.98 10.54
N GLN A 165 -0.04 -1.92 10.64
CA GLN A 165 0.02 -0.80 9.70
C GLN A 165 1.38 -0.12 9.68
N VAL A 166 2.08 -0.06 10.82
CA VAL A 166 3.38 0.61 10.95
C VAL A 166 4.54 -0.35 10.69
N GLU A 167 4.42 -1.61 11.13
CA GLU A 167 5.49 -2.61 11.07
C GLU A 167 5.60 -3.30 9.70
N MET A 168 4.53 -3.30 8.88
CA MET A 168 4.57 -3.98 7.59
C MET A 168 5.54 -3.31 6.61
N THR A 169 6.29 -4.15 5.91
CA THR A 169 7.28 -3.76 4.90
C THR A 169 6.87 -4.30 3.55
N ILE A 170 6.93 -3.47 2.52
CA ILE A 170 6.50 -3.82 1.17
C ILE A 170 7.73 -3.89 0.26
N SER A 171 7.88 -5.02 -0.42
CA SER A 171 9.07 -5.37 -1.20
C SER A 171 8.69 -6.12 -2.48
N ASN A 172 9.66 -6.36 -3.35
CA ASN A 172 9.51 -7.14 -4.59
C ASN A 172 8.38 -6.62 -5.48
N ILE A 173 8.44 -5.34 -5.82
CA ILE A 173 7.38 -4.67 -6.57
C ILE A 173 7.57 -4.96 -8.04
N LYS A 174 6.52 -5.45 -8.69
CA LYS A 174 6.49 -5.74 -10.11
C LYS A 174 5.54 -4.81 -10.81
N ILE A 175 5.98 -4.18 -11.88
CA ILE A 175 5.17 -3.26 -12.66
C ILE A 175 5.01 -3.82 -14.07
N PRO A 176 3.77 -3.95 -14.58
CA PRO A 176 3.56 -4.32 -15.97
C PRO A 176 4.11 -3.21 -16.86
N PRO A 177 4.68 -3.52 -18.02
CA PRO A 177 5.20 -2.48 -18.91
C PRO A 177 4.09 -1.50 -19.24
N VAL A 178 4.46 -0.23 -19.30
CA VAL A 178 3.52 0.83 -19.65
C VAL A 178 3.04 0.53 -21.06
N THR A 179 1.82 0.03 -21.19
CA THR A 179 1.16 -0.03 -22.50
C THR A 179 0.98 1.42 -22.90
N GLU A 180 1.86 1.95 -23.75
CA GLU A 180 1.63 3.23 -24.37
C GLU A 180 0.29 3.12 -25.09
N LYS A 181 -0.78 3.69 -24.49
CA LYS A 181 -2.08 3.77 -25.14
C LYS A 181 -1.82 4.47 -26.46
N LYS A 182 -1.83 3.70 -27.57
CA LYS A 182 -1.67 4.21 -28.93
C LYS A 182 -2.55 5.44 -29.04
N LYS A 183 -1.91 6.60 -29.13
CA LYS A 183 -2.56 7.90 -29.21
C LYS A 183 -3.59 7.79 -30.34
N LYS A 184 -4.89 7.75 -30.02
CA LYS A 184 -5.96 7.76 -31.02
C LYS A 184 -5.87 9.10 -31.73
N SER A 185 -5.07 9.15 -32.80
CA SER A 185 -4.87 10.36 -33.58
C SER A 185 -6.22 10.71 -34.20
N THR A 186 -6.84 11.77 -33.73
CA THR A 186 -8.00 12.37 -34.38
C THR A 186 -7.52 13.01 -35.69
N LYS A 187 -7.29 12.19 -36.73
CA LYS A 187 -6.92 12.63 -38.07
C LYS A 187 -8.18 13.00 -38.83
N ARG A 188 -8.47 14.32 -38.93
CA ARG A 188 -9.41 14.86 -39.93
C ARG A 188 -8.84 14.59 -41.34
N LYS A 189 -9.71 14.11 -42.24
CA LYS A 189 -9.47 13.73 -43.65
C LYS A 189 -8.97 14.90 -44.53
N LYS A 190 -7.97 14.66 -45.39
CA LYS A 190 -8.07 14.91 -46.85
C LYS A 190 -6.99 14.13 -47.67
N ALA A 191 -7.50 13.22 -48.51
CA ALA A 191 -7.09 12.69 -49.83
C ALA A 191 -5.68 12.14 -50.20
N ALA A 192 -5.77 10.99 -50.89
CA ALA A 192 -4.91 10.39 -51.95
C ALA A 192 -3.55 9.77 -51.55
N GLN A 193 -3.43 8.43 -51.61
CA GLN A 193 -2.69 7.62 -52.63
C GLN A 193 -1.18 7.95 -52.61
N ASP A 194 -0.23 7.04 -52.34
CA ASP A 194 -0.08 5.68 -52.83
C ASP A 194 0.95 4.86 -52.01
N ALA A 195 1.07 3.57 -52.34
CA ALA A 195 1.81 2.48 -51.71
C ALA A 195 3.28 2.72 -51.28
N ALA A 196 3.66 2.12 -50.15
CA ALA A 196 4.82 1.22 -50.06
C ALA A 196 4.80 0.47 -48.72
N ALA A 197 4.78 -0.86 -48.83
CA ALA A 197 4.85 -1.80 -47.73
C ALA A 197 6.20 -1.70 -47.00
N ILE A 198 6.14 -1.45 -45.69
CA ILE A 198 7.19 -1.85 -44.75
C ILE A 198 6.46 -2.62 -43.66
N GLN A 199 6.42 -3.94 -43.83
CA GLN A 199 6.22 -4.87 -42.73
C GLN A 199 7.47 -4.79 -41.85
N GLU A 200 7.44 -3.94 -40.84
CA GLU A 200 8.24 -4.17 -39.63
C GLU A 200 7.52 -5.27 -38.85
N GLU A 201 8.09 -6.47 -38.89
CA GLU A 201 7.87 -7.50 -37.88
C GLU A 201 8.25 -6.90 -36.53
N SER A 202 7.28 -6.27 -35.87
CA SER A 202 7.37 -5.99 -34.44
C SER A 202 7.31 -7.34 -33.75
N GLN A 203 8.47 -7.93 -33.49
CA GLN A 203 8.64 -9.02 -32.55
C GLN A 203 7.84 -8.67 -31.30
N SER A 204 6.78 -9.44 -31.08
CA SER A 204 5.97 -9.44 -29.87
C SER A 204 6.84 -9.97 -28.74
N GLU A 205 7.81 -9.18 -28.29
CA GLU A 205 8.49 -9.43 -27.02
C GLU A 205 7.39 -9.41 -25.96
N GLU A 206 7.18 -10.56 -25.31
CA GLU A 206 6.24 -10.66 -24.21
C GLU A 206 6.53 -9.52 -23.22
N PRO A 207 5.50 -8.79 -22.79
CA PRO A 207 5.67 -7.62 -21.94
C PRO A 207 6.46 -7.98 -20.68
N LEU A 208 7.77 -7.66 -20.68
CA LEU A 208 8.67 -8.02 -19.60
C LEU A 208 8.30 -7.21 -18.36
N TRP A 209 7.75 -7.89 -17.36
CA TRP A 209 7.50 -7.31 -16.05
C TRP A 209 8.82 -6.79 -15.47
N ARG A 210 8.80 -5.55 -14.96
CA ARG A 210 9.96 -4.94 -14.33
C ARG A 210 9.86 -5.12 -12.83
N ASP A 211 10.89 -5.72 -12.25
CA ASP A 211 11.00 -5.96 -10.81
C ASP A 211 11.81 -4.83 -10.14
N PHE A 212 11.33 -4.37 -8.98
CA PHE A 212 11.94 -3.32 -8.17
C PHE A 212 12.01 -3.75 -6.71
N ALA A 213 13.08 -3.36 -6.01
CA ALA A 213 13.23 -3.72 -4.60
C ALA A 213 12.33 -2.89 -3.70
N THR A 214 12.12 -1.61 -4.05
CA THR A 214 11.41 -0.63 -3.21
C THR A 214 10.37 0.18 -4.00
N MET A 215 9.35 0.71 -3.31
CA MET A 215 8.33 1.58 -3.93
C MET A 215 8.92 2.81 -4.59
N LYS A 216 9.97 3.37 -3.97
CA LYS A 216 10.67 4.54 -4.49
C LYS A 216 11.31 4.28 -5.85
N GLU A 217 11.93 3.12 -6.04
CA GLU A 217 12.50 2.71 -7.33
C GLU A 217 11.42 2.55 -8.39
N ALA A 218 10.32 1.88 -8.04
CA ALA A 218 9.14 1.72 -8.90
C ALA A 218 8.57 3.07 -9.39
N ILE A 219 8.41 4.04 -8.49
CA ILE A 219 7.91 5.39 -8.81
C ILE A 219 8.89 6.15 -9.71
N ASN A 220 10.19 6.08 -9.39
CA ASN A 220 11.26 6.68 -10.20
C ASN A 220 11.34 6.05 -11.60
N ALA A 221 11.05 4.76 -11.71
CA ALA A 221 10.99 4.03 -12.98
C ALA A 221 9.74 4.36 -13.81
N GLY A 222 8.85 5.21 -13.30
CA GLY A 222 7.76 5.79 -14.07
C GLY A 222 6.37 5.27 -13.71
N TRP A 223 6.20 4.51 -12.63
CA TRP A 223 4.87 4.10 -12.18
C TRP A 223 3.93 5.30 -11.99
N ARG A 224 2.65 5.11 -12.32
CA ARG A 224 1.61 6.12 -12.18
C ARG A 224 0.34 5.52 -11.56
N PRO A 225 -0.41 6.29 -10.75
CA PRO A 225 -1.75 5.88 -10.32
C PRO A 225 -2.63 5.53 -11.53
N GLY A 226 -3.39 4.44 -11.45
CA GLY A 226 -4.05 3.84 -12.61
C GLY A 226 -3.30 2.67 -13.24
N GLN A 227 -2.03 2.46 -12.89
CA GLN A 227 -1.23 1.33 -13.33
C GLN A 227 -1.17 0.26 -12.23
N SER A 228 -1.58 -0.97 -12.55
CA SER A 228 -1.45 -2.11 -11.64
C SER A 228 0.01 -2.35 -11.27
N PHE A 229 0.24 -2.91 -10.09
CA PHE A 229 1.56 -3.34 -9.62
C PHE A 229 1.40 -4.49 -8.63
N SER A 230 2.27 -5.48 -8.69
CA SER A 230 2.25 -6.65 -7.80
C SER A 230 3.33 -6.48 -6.74
N PHE A 231 3.16 -7.03 -5.54
CA PHE A 231 4.13 -6.85 -4.45
C PHE A 231 4.04 -7.96 -3.40
N VAL A 232 5.05 -8.01 -2.53
CA VAL A 232 5.10 -8.89 -1.36
C VAL A 232 5.19 -8.04 -0.09
N ALA A 233 4.20 -8.21 0.79
CA ALA A 233 4.17 -7.60 2.12
C ALA A 233 4.67 -8.58 3.18
N ARG A 234 5.60 -8.12 4.02
CA ARG A 234 6.23 -8.88 5.10
C ARG A 234 6.10 -8.15 6.42
N GLY A 235 6.20 -8.90 7.53
CA GLY A 235 5.98 -8.35 8.86
C GLY A 235 4.50 -8.02 9.13
N VAL A 236 3.60 -8.70 8.42
CA VAL A 236 2.16 -8.51 8.56
C VAL A 236 1.71 -9.33 9.76
N ARG A 237 1.32 -8.67 10.86
CA ARG A 237 0.99 -9.37 12.11
C ARG A 237 -0.51 -9.53 12.29
N GLY A 238 -0.96 -10.72 12.66
CA GLY A 238 -2.38 -10.96 12.89
C GLY A 238 -2.67 -12.27 13.58
N GLN A 239 -3.86 -12.33 14.17
CA GLN A 239 -4.38 -13.51 14.82
C GLN A 239 -5.40 -14.18 13.89
N GLN A 240 -5.15 -15.46 13.54
CA GLN A 240 -6.14 -16.27 12.85
C GLN A 240 -7.35 -16.46 13.76
N VAL A 241 -8.51 -15.98 13.34
CA VAL A 241 -9.78 -16.26 14.00
C VAL A 241 -10.23 -17.62 13.52
N LYS A 242 -10.28 -18.58 14.46
CA LYS A 242 -10.84 -19.90 14.20
C LYS A 242 -12.35 -19.79 14.06
N GLY A 243 -12.94 -20.59 13.17
CA GLY A 243 -14.39 -20.62 13.00
C GLY A 243 -15.13 -20.99 14.29
N GLU A 244 -16.41 -20.63 14.36
CA GLU A 244 -17.26 -20.91 15.53
C GLU A 244 -17.28 -22.39 15.92
N GLU A 245 -17.20 -23.29 14.95
CA GLU A 245 -17.19 -24.74 15.20
C GLU A 245 -15.94 -25.22 15.97
N GLU A 246 -14.78 -24.62 15.70
CA GLU A 246 -13.55 -24.94 16.43
C GLU A 246 -13.53 -24.33 17.83
N THR A 247 -14.10 -23.14 17.98
CA THR A 247 -14.20 -22.44 19.27
C THR A 247 -15.24 -23.08 20.18
N GLN A 248 -16.33 -23.63 19.66
CA GLN A 248 -17.32 -24.39 20.44
C GLN A 248 -16.74 -25.67 21.08
N ARG A 249 -15.66 -26.22 20.51
CA ARG A 249 -14.96 -27.39 21.08
C ARG A 249 -13.94 -27.01 22.15
N ALA A 250 -13.60 -25.72 22.28
CA ALA A 250 -12.69 -25.26 23.30
C ALA A 250 -13.39 -25.31 24.67
N ARG A 251 -13.03 -26.29 25.50
CA ARG A 251 -13.48 -26.32 26.89
C ARG A 251 -12.81 -25.19 27.68
N PRO A 252 -13.55 -24.43 28.49
CA PRO A 252 -12.95 -23.47 29.41
C PRO A 252 -11.98 -24.21 30.34
N LEU A 253 -10.74 -23.73 30.40
CA LEU A 253 -9.74 -24.21 31.35
C LEU A 253 -10.22 -23.84 32.76
N GLY A 254 -10.76 -24.80 33.50
CA GLY A 254 -11.17 -24.59 34.90
C GLY A 254 -12.47 -25.22 35.37
N LEU A 255 -13.16 -26.02 34.54
CA LEU A 255 -14.42 -26.69 34.94
C LEU A 255 -14.26 -28.16 35.37
N ASP A 256 -13.03 -28.63 35.55
CA ASP A 256 -12.73 -29.92 36.18
C ASP A 256 -12.45 -29.69 37.67
N TYR A 257 -13.50 -29.47 38.46
CA TYR A 257 -13.45 -29.54 39.93
C TYR A 257 -14.64 -30.33 40.48
#